data_AF-A0A7X3G1Z0-F1
#
_entry.id   AF-A0A7X3G1Z0-F1
#
_cell.length_a   1.000
_cell.length_b   1.000
_cell.length_c   1.000
_cell.angle_alpha   90.00
_cell.angle_beta   90.00
_cell.angle_gamma   90.00
#
_symmetry.space_group_name_H-M   'P 1'
#
loop_
_entity.id
_entity.type
_entity.pdbx_description
1 polymer ?
#
loop_
_entity_poly.entity_id
_entity_poly.type
_entity_poly.pdbx_seq_one_letter_code
_entity_poly.pdbx_strand_id
1 'polypeptide(L)'
;MLILALAFIGGTGCVAIDAVNKNRDERQQRDAEAARQRRIAELAGAAAAGNPAARTSLAYTLVSTRDRKQAEVPRALDLLEQASAQDYAPAQALLGEMLGGMRSWGGYEPFGANPRDRARGIVLLQRAATKICVVQPGPDMFRVEPALRAAQLLARAGRADESRLWRARNILHCGGGDVNYLSWEAKADRASPVERIDALALLTLTGNAAAVAGAKAMLPADMVAAADRLADDLRRQVAASERDYPAPPRKELP
;
A
#
# COMPACT_ATOMS: atom_id res chain seq x y z
N MET A 1 29.39 -64.83 -12.25
CA MET A 1 28.72 -64.10 -11.15
C MET A 1 29.02 -62.61 -11.30
N LEU A 2 27.96 -61.81 -11.22
CA LEU A 2 27.83 -60.37 -11.04
C LEU A 2 28.51 -59.39 -12.02
N ILE A 3 27.64 -58.92 -12.92
CA ILE A 3 27.57 -57.59 -13.53
C ILE A 3 27.81 -56.51 -12.46
N LEU A 4 28.91 -55.76 -12.60
CA LEU A 4 29.19 -54.53 -11.85
C LEU A 4 29.27 -53.38 -12.85
N ALA A 5 28.10 -52.98 -13.34
CA ALA A 5 27.91 -51.80 -14.16
C ALA A 5 26.68 -51.07 -13.63
N LEU A 6 26.86 -50.30 -12.54
CA LEU A 6 25.86 -49.34 -12.04
C LEU A 6 26.46 -48.54 -10.87
N ALA A 7 27.36 -47.59 -11.16
CA ALA A 7 27.80 -46.65 -10.14
C ALA A 7 28.39 -45.34 -10.72
N PHE A 8 27.72 -44.65 -11.66
CA PHE A 8 28.09 -43.25 -11.99
C PHE A 8 26.93 -42.40 -12.59
N ILE A 9 25.68 -42.62 -12.18
CA ILE A 9 24.54 -41.77 -12.64
C ILE A 9 23.90 -40.95 -11.49
N GLY A 10 24.46 -40.98 -10.28
CA GLY A 10 23.87 -40.29 -9.11
C GLY A 10 24.28 -38.83 -8.89
N GLY A 11 25.36 -38.35 -9.51
CA GLY A 11 25.98 -37.04 -9.17
C GLY A 11 25.67 -35.88 -10.12
N THR A 12 25.24 -36.16 -11.35
CA THR A 12 25.00 -35.14 -12.38
C THR A 12 23.56 -34.61 -12.39
N GLY A 13 22.62 -35.32 -11.75
CA GLY A 13 21.21 -34.94 -11.69
C GLY A 13 20.95 -33.64 -10.93
N CYS A 14 21.56 -33.47 -9.74
CA CYS A 14 21.38 -32.25 -8.95
C CYS A 14 22.06 -31.03 -9.60
N VAL A 15 23.26 -31.19 -10.16
CA VAL A 15 23.99 -30.11 -10.84
C VAL A 15 23.28 -29.66 -12.12
N ALA A 16 22.69 -30.59 -12.88
CA ALA A 16 21.91 -30.26 -14.07
C ALA A 16 20.60 -29.54 -13.73
N ILE A 17 19.90 -29.94 -12.66
CA ILE A 17 18.67 -29.27 -12.20
C ILE A 17 18.99 -27.85 -11.71
N ASP A 18 20.05 -27.66 -10.92
CA ASP A 18 20.48 -26.34 -10.46
C ASP A 18 20.92 -25.43 -11.62
N ALA A 19 21.64 -25.98 -12.60
CA ALA A 19 22.04 -25.22 -13.79
C ALA A 19 20.85 -24.87 -14.71
N VAL A 20 19.86 -25.75 -14.83
CA VAL A 20 18.62 -25.49 -15.60
C VAL A 20 17.77 -24.42 -14.90
N ASN A 21 17.64 -24.50 -13.57
CA ASN A 21 16.93 -23.49 -12.77
C ASN A 21 17.62 -22.12 -12.86
N LYS A 22 18.95 -22.06 -12.70
CA LYS A 22 19.72 -20.83 -12.85
C LYS A 22 19.58 -20.23 -14.25
N ASN A 23 19.71 -21.04 -15.30
CA ASN A 23 19.55 -20.56 -16.68
C ASN A 23 18.12 -20.08 -16.97
N ARG A 24 17.10 -20.71 -16.37
CA ARG A 24 15.70 -20.28 -16.48
C ARG A 24 15.51 -18.93 -15.78
N ASP A 25 16.05 -18.77 -14.59
CA ASP A 25 15.97 -17.53 -13.82
C ASP A 25 16.66 -16.37 -14.54
N GLU A 26 17.88 -16.60 -15.06
CA GLU A 26 18.60 -15.59 -15.84
C GLU A 26 17.87 -15.19 -17.13
N ARG A 27 17.23 -16.15 -17.81
CA ARG A 27 16.37 -15.85 -18.98
C ARG A 27 15.17 -15.01 -18.57
N GLN A 28 14.48 -15.39 -17.50
CA GLN A 28 13.34 -14.63 -16.98
C GLN A 28 13.74 -13.20 -16.58
N GLN A 29 14.91 -13.02 -15.98
CA GLN A 29 15.44 -11.70 -15.64
C GLN A 29 15.71 -10.85 -16.89
N ARG A 30 16.35 -11.43 -17.92
CA ARG A 30 16.58 -10.73 -19.19
C ARG A 30 15.28 -10.36 -19.90
N ASP A 31 14.32 -11.27 -19.93
CA ASP A 31 13.01 -11.01 -20.55
C ASP A 31 12.23 -9.93 -19.79
N ALA A 32 12.29 -9.94 -18.45
CA ALA A 32 11.69 -8.92 -17.60
C ALA A 32 12.34 -7.54 -17.80
N GLU A 33 13.67 -7.47 -17.90
CA GLU A 33 14.38 -6.22 -18.18
C GLU A 33 14.10 -5.72 -19.60
N ALA A 34 14.08 -6.59 -20.61
CA ALA A 34 13.72 -6.21 -21.97
C ALA A 34 12.26 -5.71 -22.07
N ALA A 35 11.32 -6.35 -21.36
CA ALA A 35 9.95 -5.87 -21.27
C ALA A 35 9.86 -4.50 -20.57
N ARG A 36 10.66 -4.29 -19.53
CA ARG A 36 10.75 -3.00 -18.85
C ARG A 36 11.31 -1.90 -19.75
N GLN A 37 12.41 -2.15 -20.46
CA GLN A 37 13.01 -1.16 -21.37
C GLN A 37 12.03 -0.76 -22.49
N ARG A 38 11.25 -1.71 -23.01
CA ARG A 38 10.15 -1.42 -23.95
C ARG A 38 9.10 -0.49 -23.34
N ARG A 39 8.62 -0.79 -22.13
CA ARG A 39 7.66 0.09 -21.42
C ARG A 39 8.23 1.48 -21.16
N ILE A 40 9.51 1.61 -20.82
CA ILE A 40 10.18 2.90 -20.64
C ILE A 40 10.15 3.69 -21.96
N ALA A 41 10.52 3.05 -23.07
CA ALA A 41 10.51 3.68 -24.39
C ALA A 41 9.10 4.11 -24.83
N GLU A 42 8.09 3.26 -24.61
CA GLU A 42 6.68 3.54 -24.91
C GLU A 42 6.15 4.75 -24.14
N LEU A 43 6.54 4.90 -22.87
CA LEU A 43 6.08 5.98 -22.00
C LEU A 43 6.86 7.29 -22.19
N ALA A 44 8.10 7.23 -22.68
CA ALA A 44 9.03 8.35 -22.70
C ALA A 44 8.49 9.57 -23.45
N GLY A 45 7.91 9.36 -24.64
CA GLY A 45 7.37 10.45 -25.45
C GLY A 45 6.25 11.21 -24.76
N ALA A 46 5.25 10.49 -24.24
CA ALA A 46 4.13 11.10 -23.54
C ALA A 46 4.55 11.75 -22.21
N ALA A 47 5.48 11.14 -21.46
CA ALA A 47 6.00 11.70 -20.23
C ALA A 47 6.78 13.01 -20.47
N ALA A 48 7.58 13.05 -21.54
CA ALA A 48 8.29 14.26 -21.98
C ALA A 48 7.32 15.36 -22.45
N ALA A 49 6.22 14.98 -23.11
CA ALA A 49 5.15 15.88 -23.53
C ALA A 49 4.28 16.42 -22.37
N GLY A 50 4.60 16.10 -21.11
CA GLY A 50 3.89 16.66 -19.95
C GLY A 50 2.79 15.80 -19.37
N ASN A 51 2.45 14.67 -20.00
CA ASN A 51 1.32 13.85 -19.57
C ASN A 51 1.56 13.26 -18.16
N PRO A 52 0.75 13.63 -17.15
CA PRO A 52 1.00 13.23 -15.76
C PRO A 52 0.78 11.73 -15.54
N ALA A 53 -0.13 11.09 -16.28
CA ALA A 53 -0.32 9.64 -16.23
C ALA A 53 0.91 8.90 -16.78
N ALA A 54 1.44 9.33 -17.92
CA ALA A 54 2.66 8.76 -18.49
C ALA A 54 3.88 8.96 -17.59
N ARG A 55 4.04 10.15 -17.00
CA ARG A 55 5.09 10.42 -15.99
C ARG A 55 4.98 9.50 -14.79
N THR A 56 3.76 9.30 -14.28
CA THR A 56 3.49 8.41 -13.14
C THR A 56 3.83 6.95 -13.48
N SER A 57 3.38 6.45 -14.63
CA SER A 57 3.67 5.09 -15.09
C SER A 57 5.15 4.88 -15.39
N LEU A 58 5.83 5.90 -15.93
CA LEU A 58 7.27 5.85 -16.19
C LEU A 58 8.05 5.81 -14.87
N ALA A 59 7.72 6.69 -13.93
CA ALA A 59 8.31 6.68 -12.59
C ALA A 59 8.20 5.30 -11.94
N TYR A 60 7.01 4.70 -11.98
CA TYR A 60 6.82 3.34 -11.52
C TYR A 60 7.75 2.34 -12.23
N THR A 61 7.74 2.34 -13.56
CA THR A 61 8.51 1.37 -14.36
C THR A 61 10.01 1.45 -14.05
N LEU A 62 10.49 2.64 -13.68
CA LEU A 62 11.87 2.86 -13.25
C LEU A 62 12.19 2.13 -11.95
N VAL A 63 11.26 2.07 -10.99
CA VAL A 63 11.50 1.54 -9.63
C VAL A 63 10.90 0.16 -9.36
N SER A 64 10.29 -0.50 -10.35
CA SER A 64 9.46 -1.70 -10.14
C SER A 64 10.18 -3.06 -10.22
N THR A 65 11.44 -3.14 -10.64
CA THR A 65 12.13 -4.43 -10.89
C THR A 65 12.50 -5.19 -9.61
N ARG A 66 12.97 -6.45 -9.74
CA ARG A 66 13.65 -7.18 -8.66
C ARG A 66 15.04 -6.58 -8.39
N ASP A 67 15.79 -6.27 -9.45
CA ASP A 67 17.08 -5.59 -9.40
C ASP A 67 16.88 -4.06 -9.49
N ARG A 68 16.23 -3.49 -8.47
CA ARG A 68 15.93 -2.05 -8.43
C ARG A 68 17.22 -1.28 -8.34
N LYS A 69 17.57 -0.54 -9.40
CA LYS A 69 18.77 0.30 -9.37
C LYS A 69 18.44 1.57 -8.59
N GLN A 70 19.07 1.77 -7.43
CA GLN A 70 18.95 3.01 -6.64
C GLN A 70 19.16 4.27 -7.50
N ALA A 71 20.00 4.18 -8.54
CA ALA A 71 20.28 5.26 -9.48
C ALA A 71 19.04 5.81 -10.21
N GLU A 72 17.97 5.03 -10.36
CA GLU A 72 16.77 5.46 -11.08
C GLU A 72 15.72 6.12 -10.17
N VAL A 73 15.90 6.04 -8.85
CA VAL A 73 14.95 6.61 -7.88
C VAL A 73 14.85 8.13 -7.97
N PRO A 74 15.95 8.92 -8.06
CA PRO A 74 15.85 10.37 -8.23
C PRO A 74 15.02 10.77 -9.45
N ARG A 75 15.18 10.05 -10.56
CA ARG A 75 14.39 10.28 -11.79
C ARG A 75 12.92 9.94 -11.59
N ALA A 76 12.61 8.84 -10.89
CA ALA A 76 11.24 8.47 -10.57
C ALA A 76 10.57 9.51 -9.65
N LEU A 77 11.29 10.02 -8.65
CA LEU A 77 10.80 11.07 -7.76
C LEU A 77 10.50 12.35 -8.53
N ASP A 78 11.43 12.83 -9.38
CA ASP A 78 11.23 14.02 -10.20
C ASP A 78 10.00 13.90 -11.12
N LEU A 79 9.82 12.76 -11.80
CA LEU A 79 8.63 12.50 -12.61
C LEU A 79 7.32 12.56 -11.80
N LEU A 80 7.33 11.99 -10.59
CA LEU A 80 6.19 12.03 -9.68
C LEU A 80 5.94 13.43 -9.12
N GLU A 81 6.99 14.21 -8.84
CA GLU A 81 6.88 15.60 -8.42
C GLU A 81 6.24 16.46 -9.51
N GLN A 82 6.70 16.32 -10.75
CA GLN A 82 6.14 17.04 -11.90
C GLN A 82 4.68 16.65 -12.19
N ALA A 83 4.32 15.38 -12.01
CA ALA A 83 2.93 14.94 -12.17
C ALA A 83 2.05 15.35 -10.99
N SER A 84 2.57 15.29 -9.76
CA SER A 84 1.90 15.75 -8.53
C SER A 84 1.64 17.26 -8.54
N ALA A 85 2.56 18.05 -9.12
CA ALA A 85 2.39 19.49 -9.33
C ALA A 85 1.24 19.84 -10.30
N GLN A 86 0.87 18.92 -11.18
CA GLN A 86 -0.35 19.01 -12.02
C GLN A 86 -1.59 18.47 -11.31
N ASP A 87 -1.51 18.27 -10.00
CA ASP A 87 -2.60 17.83 -9.16
C ASP A 87 -3.15 16.43 -9.51
N TYR A 88 -2.29 15.59 -10.12
CA TYR A 88 -2.61 14.23 -10.54
C TYR A 88 -2.55 13.26 -9.35
N ALA A 89 -3.71 12.77 -8.92
CA ALA A 89 -3.84 12.01 -7.69
C ALA A 89 -3.01 10.71 -7.63
N PRO A 90 -2.86 9.92 -8.71
CA PRO A 90 -1.99 8.75 -8.68
C PRO A 90 -0.52 9.10 -8.43
N ALA A 91 -0.03 10.23 -8.97
CA ALA A 91 1.33 10.70 -8.68
C ALA A 91 1.49 11.14 -7.22
N GLN A 92 0.51 11.87 -6.68
CA GLN A 92 0.49 12.27 -5.27
C GLN A 92 0.52 11.04 -4.35
N ALA A 93 -0.26 10.00 -4.67
CA ALA A 93 -0.29 8.76 -3.89
C ALA A 93 1.05 8.02 -3.91
N LEU A 94 1.64 7.82 -5.09
CA LEU A 94 2.92 7.11 -5.22
C LEU A 94 4.08 7.92 -4.62
N LEU A 95 4.11 9.23 -4.85
CA LEU A 95 5.12 10.11 -4.23
C LEU A 95 4.99 10.11 -2.71
N GLY A 96 3.77 10.18 -2.20
CA GLY A 96 3.51 10.17 -0.77
C GLY A 96 3.90 8.84 -0.11
N GLU A 97 3.65 7.72 -0.79
CA GLU A 97 4.12 6.39 -0.39
C GLU A 97 5.65 6.30 -0.35
N MET A 98 6.32 6.82 -1.39
CA MET A 98 7.78 6.82 -1.49
C MET A 98 8.43 7.69 -0.42
N LEU A 99 7.90 8.89 -0.14
CA LEU A 99 8.43 9.80 0.89
C LEU A 99 8.04 9.39 2.32
N GLY A 100 6.94 8.64 2.48
CA GLY A 100 6.49 8.13 3.77
C GLY A 100 7.41 7.06 4.35
N GLY A 101 8.33 6.52 3.55
CA GLY A 101 9.37 5.63 4.03
C GLY A 101 8.89 4.22 4.41
N MET A 102 7.94 3.65 3.67
CA MET A 102 7.51 2.28 3.93
C MET A 102 8.35 1.24 3.19
N ARG A 103 8.72 0.16 3.90
CA ARG A 103 9.42 -1.05 3.41
C ARG A 103 8.70 -1.82 2.29
N SER A 104 7.52 -1.39 1.83
CA SER A 104 6.77 -1.98 0.71
C SER A 104 7.58 -1.95 -0.60
N TRP A 105 8.58 -1.07 -0.69
CA TRP A 105 9.53 -1.03 -1.80
C TRP A 105 10.79 -1.89 -1.60
N GLY A 106 10.66 -3.09 -1.01
CA GLY A 106 11.61 -4.19 -1.26
C GLY A 106 12.98 -4.07 -0.58
N GLY A 107 13.06 -3.48 0.61
CA GLY A 107 14.23 -3.63 1.48
C GLY A 107 15.35 -2.59 1.32
N TYR A 108 15.13 -1.49 0.61
CA TYR A 108 16.00 -0.31 0.72
C TYR A 108 15.77 0.45 2.03
N GLU A 109 16.77 1.25 2.43
CA GLU A 109 16.53 2.31 3.40
C GLU A 109 15.31 3.13 2.94
N PRO A 110 14.38 3.45 3.85
CA PRO A 110 13.25 4.29 3.52
C PRO A 110 13.69 5.55 2.75
N PHE A 111 13.29 5.70 1.48
CA PHE A 111 13.31 7.02 0.87
C PHE A 111 12.41 7.92 1.74
N GLY A 112 12.91 9.09 2.13
CA GLY A 112 12.24 9.92 3.15
C GLY A 112 12.38 9.43 4.60
N ALA A 113 13.56 8.88 4.96
CA ALA A 113 13.88 8.55 6.35
C ALA A 113 13.82 9.75 7.31
N ASN A 114 13.97 10.99 6.79
CA ASN A 114 13.88 12.18 7.61
C ASN A 114 12.40 12.57 7.92
N PRO A 115 12.13 13.20 9.07
CA PRO A 115 10.76 13.58 9.46
C PRO A 115 10.05 14.53 8.48
N ARG A 116 10.80 15.36 7.73
CA ARG A 116 10.23 16.34 6.79
C ARG A 116 9.62 15.66 5.57
N ASP A 117 10.33 14.72 4.98
CA ASP A 117 9.84 13.94 3.85
C ASP A 117 8.63 13.10 4.25
N ARG A 118 8.66 12.49 5.44
CA ARG A 118 7.49 11.77 5.96
C ARG A 118 6.27 12.68 6.11
N ALA A 119 6.44 13.87 6.67
CA ALA A 119 5.35 14.83 6.79
C ALA A 119 4.81 15.26 5.43
N ARG A 120 5.69 15.53 4.46
CA ARG A 120 5.30 15.80 3.07
C ARG A 120 4.55 14.63 2.45
N GLY A 121 5.00 13.40 2.69
CA GLY A 121 4.37 12.18 2.20
C GLY A 121 2.95 12.00 2.73
N ILE A 122 2.73 12.25 4.02
CA ILE A 122 1.40 12.27 4.63
C ILE A 122 0.49 13.27 3.90
N VAL A 123 0.92 14.52 3.72
CA VAL A 123 0.11 15.55 3.07
C VAL A 123 -0.26 15.15 1.63
N LEU A 124 0.68 14.56 0.89
CA LEU A 124 0.42 14.08 -0.48
C LEU A 124 -0.62 12.94 -0.51
N LEU A 125 -0.52 11.98 0.42
CA LEU A 125 -1.49 10.90 0.54
C LEU A 125 -2.88 11.42 0.93
N GLN A 126 -2.95 12.38 1.85
CA GLN A 126 -4.20 13.02 2.25
C GLN A 126 -4.86 13.75 1.07
N ARG A 127 -4.08 14.47 0.24
CA ARG A 127 -4.57 15.09 -0.99
C ARG A 127 -5.06 14.07 -2.00
N ALA A 128 -4.27 13.02 -2.25
CA ALA A 128 -4.66 11.94 -3.16
C ALA A 128 -5.96 11.26 -2.72
N ALA A 129 -6.13 11.04 -1.42
CA ALA A 129 -7.33 10.43 -0.84
C ALA A 129 -8.62 11.23 -1.07
N THR A 130 -8.53 12.54 -1.38
CA THR A 130 -9.70 13.35 -1.77
C THR A 130 -10.16 13.11 -3.21
N LYS A 131 -9.43 12.27 -3.97
CA LYS A 131 -9.64 12.09 -5.41
C LYS A 131 -9.72 10.63 -5.84
N ILE A 132 -9.07 9.74 -5.10
CA ILE A 132 -9.00 8.33 -5.44
C ILE A 132 -8.89 7.47 -4.17
N CYS A 133 -9.53 6.31 -4.22
CA CYS A 133 -9.47 5.32 -3.15
C CYS A 133 -8.28 4.38 -3.28
N VAL A 134 -7.92 4.02 -4.52
CA VAL A 134 -6.88 3.03 -4.82
C VAL A 134 -6.09 3.47 -6.04
N VAL A 135 -4.78 3.23 -5.97
CA VAL A 135 -3.85 3.30 -7.10
C VAL A 135 -3.25 1.93 -7.31
N GLN A 136 -3.50 1.35 -8.48
CA GLN A 136 -2.83 0.15 -8.97
C GLN A 136 -2.50 0.35 -10.45
N PRO A 137 -1.38 1.00 -10.78
CA PRO A 137 -1.08 1.40 -12.15
C PRO A 137 -0.77 0.22 -13.12
N GLY A 138 -0.98 -1.03 -12.70
CA GLY A 138 -0.49 -2.25 -13.39
C GLY A 138 -0.45 -3.50 -12.49
N PRO A 139 -0.29 -4.69 -13.08
CA PRO A 139 -0.61 -5.98 -12.45
C PRO A 139 0.32 -6.36 -11.30
N ASP A 140 1.60 -6.00 -11.37
CA ASP A 140 2.60 -6.32 -10.34
C ASP A 140 2.84 -5.15 -9.38
N MET A 141 1.96 -4.13 -9.38
CA MET A 141 2.11 -2.98 -8.51
C MET A 141 1.61 -3.22 -7.10
N PHE A 142 2.35 -2.63 -6.16
CA PHE A 142 1.84 -2.44 -4.82
C PHE A 142 0.60 -1.54 -4.89
N ARG A 143 -0.52 -2.09 -4.43
CA ARG A 143 -1.78 -1.37 -4.31
C ARG A 143 -1.61 -0.29 -3.23
N VAL A 144 -1.78 0.97 -3.62
CA VAL A 144 -1.72 2.10 -2.67
C VAL A 144 -3.13 2.57 -2.39
N GLU A 145 -3.56 2.52 -1.13
CA GLU A 145 -4.81 3.08 -0.61
C GLU A 145 -4.51 4.40 0.12
N PRO A 146 -4.60 5.59 -0.52
CA PRO A 146 -4.00 6.79 0.04
C PRO A 146 -4.47 7.15 1.45
N ALA A 147 -5.77 6.99 1.75
CA ALA A 147 -6.31 7.22 3.09
C ALA A 147 -5.73 6.25 4.14
N LEU A 148 -5.69 4.94 3.84
CA LEU A 148 -5.10 3.94 4.72
C LEU A 148 -3.60 4.19 4.95
N ARG A 149 -2.89 4.56 3.89
CA ARG A 149 -1.45 4.83 3.93
C ARG A 149 -1.15 6.09 4.73
N ALA A 150 -1.92 7.17 4.55
CA ALA A 150 -1.83 8.36 5.40
C ALA A 150 -2.03 7.99 6.87
N ALA A 151 -3.07 7.20 7.18
CA ALA A 151 -3.33 6.77 8.54
C ALA A 151 -2.17 5.99 9.18
N GLN A 152 -1.56 5.05 8.45
CA GLN A 152 -0.43 4.26 8.95
C GLN A 152 0.81 5.12 9.24
N LEU A 153 1.08 6.12 8.40
CA LEU A 153 2.18 7.06 8.62
C LEU A 153 1.90 8.02 9.78
N LEU A 154 0.65 8.47 9.95
CA LEU A 154 0.23 9.28 11.10
C LEU A 154 0.39 8.52 12.42
N ALA A 155 0.01 7.23 12.47
CA ALA A 155 0.23 6.40 13.65
C ALA A 155 1.71 6.30 14.02
N ARG A 156 2.59 6.06 13.02
CA ARG A 156 4.05 6.02 13.23
C ARG A 156 4.64 7.36 13.66
N ALA A 157 3.96 8.46 13.36
CA ALA A 157 4.32 9.80 13.81
C ALA A 157 3.74 10.15 15.20
N GLY A 158 3.08 9.20 15.88
CA GLY A 158 2.45 9.44 17.18
C GLY A 158 1.14 10.23 17.12
N ARG A 159 0.55 10.42 15.94
CA ARG A 159 -0.68 11.19 15.70
C ARG A 159 -1.89 10.25 15.65
N ALA A 160 -2.19 9.62 16.79
CA ALA A 160 -3.17 8.53 16.87
C ALA A 160 -4.58 8.95 16.44
N ASP A 161 -5.07 10.12 16.88
CA ASP A 161 -6.43 10.57 16.54
C ASP A 161 -6.60 10.83 15.05
N GLU A 162 -5.62 11.49 14.43
CA GLU A 162 -5.62 11.69 12.98
C GLU A 162 -5.49 10.36 12.24
N SER A 163 -4.70 9.42 12.75
CA SER A 163 -4.64 8.08 12.18
C SER A 163 -6.02 7.42 12.18
N ARG A 164 -6.76 7.46 13.29
CA ARG A 164 -8.13 6.92 13.38
C ARG A 164 -9.07 7.60 12.39
N LEU A 165 -9.02 8.93 12.29
CA LEU A 165 -9.79 9.69 11.31
C LEU A 165 -9.51 9.20 9.88
N TRP A 166 -8.25 9.08 9.49
CA TRP A 166 -7.89 8.63 8.13
C TRP A 166 -8.23 7.15 7.88
N ARG A 167 -8.19 6.26 8.90
CA ARG A 167 -8.74 4.90 8.78
C ARG A 167 -10.25 4.93 8.58
N ALA A 168 -10.97 5.74 9.35
CA ALA A 168 -12.42 5.89 9.23
C ALA A 168 -12.83 6.42 7.85
N ARG A 169 -12.11 7.43 7.33
CA ARG A 169 -12.29 7.94 5.95
C ARG A 169 -12.09 6.83 4.91
N ASN A 170 -11.05 6.01 5.05
CA ASN A 170 -10.82 4.88 4.15
C ASN A 170 -11.98 3.88 4.16
N ILE A 171 -12.51 3.55 5.33
CA ILE A 171 -13.64 2.62 5.46
C ILE A 171 -14.90 3.23 4.84
N LEU A 172 -15.28 4.44 5.27
CA LEU A 172 -16.57 5.04 4.93
C LEU A 172 -16.66 5.52 3.48
N HIS A 173 -15.56 6.01 2.89
CA HIS A 173 -15.58 6.54 1.52
C HIS A 173 -15.09 5.56 0.47
N CYS A 174 -14.22 4.62 0.86
CA CYS A 174 -13.54 3.73 -0.08
C CYS A 174 -13.89 2.26 0.12
N GLY A 175 -14.79 1.94 1.05
CA GLY A 175 -15.12 0.54 1.38
C GLY A 175 -13.92 -0.25 1.89
N GLY A 176 -12.87 0.44 2.37
CA GLY A 176 -11.69 -0.19 2.91
C GLY A 176 -11.95 -0.79 4.30
N GLY A 177 -10.87 -1.31 4.90
CA GLY A 177 -10.91 -1.94 6.22
C GLY A 177 -10.98 -3.46 6.11
N ASP A 178 -9.93 -4.12 6.60
CA ASP A 178 -9.87 -5.58 6.66
C ASP A 178 -10.76 -6.05 7.83
N VAL A 179 -11.98 -6.48 7.49
CA VAL A 179 -12.98 -6.98 8.45
C VAL A 179 -12.43 -8.12 9.28
N ASN A 180 -11.64 -9.02 8.67
CA ASN A 180 -11.07 -10.18 9.37
C ASN A 180 -10.02 -9.73 10.38
N TYR A 181 -9.11 -8.84 9.97
CA TYR A 181 -8.10 -8.27 10.85
C TYR A 181 -8.73 -7.48 12.01
N LEU A 182 -9.68 -6.60 11.72
CA LEU A 182 -10.35 -5.77 12.73
C LEU A 182 -11.15 -6.62 13.73
N SER A 183 -11.89 -7.63 13.23
CA SER A 183 -12.59 -8.60 14.09
C SER A 183 -11.61 -9.38 14.96
N TRP A 184 -10.51 -9.86 14.39
CA TRP A 184 -9.48 -10.58 15.13
C TRP A 184 -8.83 -9.71 16.20
N GLU A 185 -8.42 -8.48 15.87
CA GLU A 185 -7.79 -7.55 16.79
C GLU A 185 -8.72 -7.14 17.95
N ALA A 186 -10.00 -6.88 17.68
CA ALA A 186 -10.99 -6.59 18.71
C ALA A 186 -11.17 -7.74 19.73
N LYS A 187 -10.99 -8.99 19.27
CA LYS A 187 -11.15 -10.21 20.07
C LYS A 187 -9.85 -10.72 20.68
N ALA A 188 -8.71 -10.15 20.31
CA ALA A 188 -7.41 -10.70 20.67
C ALA A 188 -7.05 -10.37 22.13
N ASP A 189 -6.81 -11.39 22.96
CA ASP A 189 -6.38 -11.20 24.35
C ASP A 189 -5.00 -10.52 24.48
N ARG A 190 -4.17 -10.63 23.43
CA ARG A 190 -2.88 -9.94 23.33
C ARG A 190 -2.99 -8.43 23.11
N ALA A 191 -4.16 -7.93 22.72
CA ALA A 191 -4.37 -6.51 22.44
C ALA A 191 -4.80 -5.78 23.71
N SER A 192 -4.29 -4.57 23.90
CA SER A 192 -4.70 -3.71 25.01
C SER A 192 -6.18 -3.32 24.90
N PRO A 193 -6.84 -2.93 26.01
CA PRO A 193 -8.22 -2.44 25.97
C PRO A 193 -8.46 -1.34 24.93
N VAL A 194 -7.52 -0.40 24.81
CA VAL A 194 -7.60 0.72 23.84
C VAL A 194 -7.56 0.21 22.40
N GLU A 195 -6.64 -0.72 22.09
CA GLU A 195 -6.55 -1.31 20.74
C GLU A 195 -7.81 -2.11 20.38
N ARG A 196 -8.39 -2.82 21.35
CA ARG A 196 -9.63 -3.58 21.14
C ARG A 196 -10.83 -2.67 20.90
N ILE A 197 -10.93 -1.57 21.65
CA ILE A 197 -11.94 -0.52 21.46
C ILE A 197 -11.79 0.13 20.08
N ASP A 198 -10.56 0.50 19.70
CA ASP A 198 -10.26 1.10 18.39
C ASP A 198 -10.62 0.15 17.24
N ALA A 199 -10.26 -1.13 17.36
CA ALA A 199 -10.55 -2.15 16.37
C ALA A 199 -12.06 -2.38 16.23
N LEU A 200 -12.81 -2.47 17.32
CA LEU A 200 -14.28 -2.60 17.30
C LEU A 200 -14.95 -1.34 16.73
N ALA A 201 -14.48 -0.15 17.07
CA ALA A 201 -15.02 1.10 16.55
C ALA A 201 -14.87 1.16 15.02
N LEU A 202 -13.68 0.87 14.50
CA LEU A 202 -13.42 0.80 13.06
C LEU A 202 -14.18 -0.33 12.38
N LEU A 203 -14.27 -1.51 13.01
CA LEU A 203 -15.09 -2.63 12.51
C LEU A 203 -16.56 -2.21 12.36
N THR A 204 -17.09 -1.44 13.30
CA THR A 204 -18.46 -0.92 13.26
C THR A 204 -18.70 0.01 12.08
N LEU A 205 -17.67 0.76 11.63
CA LEU A 205 -17.77 1.59 10.43
C LEU A 205 -17.87 0.80 9.13
N THR A 206 -17.42 -0.47 9.11
CA THR A 206 -17.49 -1.32 7.90
C THR A 206 -18.92 -1.75 7.55
N GLY A 207 -19.87 -1.64 8.50
CA GLY A 207 -21.25 -2.09 8.33
C GLY A 207 -21.43 -3.62 8.38
N ASN A 208 -20.37 -4.42 8.61
CA ASN A 208 -20.49 -5.87 8.71
C ASN A 208 -21.14 -6.30 10.04
N ALA A 209 -22.47 -6.43 10.05
CA ALA A 209 -23.24 -6.72 11.26
C ALA A 209 -22.83 -8.02 11.97
N ALA A 210 -22.52 -9.07 11.20
CA ALA A 210 -22.13 -10.37 11.77
C ALA A 210 -20.77 -10.29 12.49
N ALA A 211 -19.77 -9.66 11.86
CA ALA A 211 -18.45 -9.48 12.48
C ALA A 211 -18.52 -8.59 13.71
N VAL A 212 -19.28 -7.49 13.64
CA VAL A 212 -19.51 -6.57 14.77
C VAL A 212 -20.18 -7.30 15.94
N ALA A 213 -21.29 -8.03 15.70
CA ALA A 213 -21.99 -8.77 16.74
C ALA A 213 -21.07 -9.80 17.40
N GLY A 214 -20.30 -10.54 16.60
CA GLY A 214 -19.33 -11.52 17.11
C GLY A 214 -18.22 -10.88 17.95
N ALA A 215 -17.75 -9.68 17.61
CA ALA A 215 -16.75 -8.96 18.40
C ALA A 215 -17.34 -8.41 19.71
N LYS A 216 -18.54 -7.83 19.67
CA LYS A 216 -19.24 -7.32 20.86
C LYS A 216 -19.51 -8.41 21.89
N ALA A 217 -19.86 -9.63 21.45
CA ALA A 217 -20.12 -10.75 22.35
C ALA A 217 -18.88 -11.20 23.16
N MET A 218 -17.67 -10.85 22.74
CA MET A 218 -16.42 -11.22 23.41
C MET A 218 -15.80 -10.08 24.23
N LEU A 219 -16.48 -8.93 24.30
CA LEU A 219 -15.96 -7.74 24.96
C LEU A 219 -16.83 -7.36 26.16
N PRO A 220 -16.22 -6.83 27.24
CA PRO A 220 -16.96 -6.21 28.33
C PRO A 220 -17.89 -5.09 27.85
N ALA A 221 -19.04 -4.93 28.52
CA ALA A 221 -20.08 -3.99 28.09
C ALA A 221 -19.61 -2.52 28.06
N ASP A 222 -18.71 -2.14 28.97
CA ASP A 222 -18.09 -0.81 29.02
C ASP A 222 -17.16 -0.57 27.82
N MET A 223 -16.40 -1.57 27.39
CA MET A 223 -15.58 -1.49 26.17
C MET A 223 -16.44 -1.40 24.91
N VAL A 224 -17.54 -2.16 24.86
CA VAL A 224 -18.51 -2.07 23.76
C VAL A 224 -19.12 -0.67 23.68
N ALA A 225 -19.57 -0.11 24.81
CA ALA A 225 -20.11 1.24 24.86
C ALA A 225 -19.06 2.32 24.49
N ALA A 226 -17.80 2.12 24.88
CA ALA A 226 -16.70 3.00 24.47
C ALA A 226 -16.45 2.94 22.96
N ALA A 227 -16.43 1.75 22.36
CA ALA A 227 -16.24 1.56 20.93
C ALA A 227 -17.40 2.14 20.10
N ASP A 228 -18.65 1.99 20.56
CA ASP A 228 -19.81 2.58 19.90
C ASP A 228 -19.74 4.11 19.90
N ARG A 229 -19.41 4.72 21.04
CA ARG A 229 -19.19 6.18 21.13
C ARG A 229 -18.07 6.65 20.21
N LEU A 230 -16.96 5.92 20.17
CA LEU A 230 -15.83 6.25 19.29
C LEU A 230 -16.20 6.13 17.80
N ALA A 231 -16.96 5.09 17.41
CA ALA A 231 -17.42 4.93 16.04
C ALA A 231 -18.33 6.11 15.62
N ASP A 232 -19.25 6.52 16.48
CA ASP A 232 -20.12 7.68 16.21
C ASP A 232 -19.34 8.99 16.14
N ASP A 233 -18.33 9.15 17.00
CA ASP A 233 -17.45 10.30 16.94
C ASP A 233 -16.63 10.34 15.66
N LEU A 234 -16.07 9.21 15.24
CA LEU A 234 -15.36 9.10 13.97
C LEU A 234 -16.26 9.43 12.78
N ARG A 235 -17.54 9.01 12.77
CA ARG A 235 -18.49 9.42 11.71
C ARG A 235 -18.66 10.93 11.66
N ARG A 236 -18.82 11.59 12.82
CA ARG A 236 -18.93 13.06 12.90
C ARG A 236 -17.65 13.76 12.46
N GLN A 237 -16.49 13.28 12.90
CA GLN A 237 -15.20 13.83 12.50
C GLN A 237 -14.96 13.67 11.00
N VAL A 238 -15.31 12.52 10.42
CA VAL A 238 -15.24 12.28 8.97
C VAL A 238 -16.10 13.31 8.24
N ALA A 239 -17.38 13.46 8.61
CA ALA A 239 -18.27 14.44 8.01
C ALA A 239 -17.75 15.89 8.15
N ALA A 240 -17.25 16.26 9.33
CA ALA A 240 -16.65 17.59 9.54
C ALA A 240 -15.40 17.81 8.69
N SER A 241 -14.57 16.77 8.51
CA SER A 241 -13.34 16.83 7.72
C SER A 241 -13.60 16.97 6.21
N GLU A 242 -14.84 16.73 5.72
CA GLU A 242 -15.16 16.86 4.29
C GLU A 242 -15.00 18.29 3.76
N ARG A 243 -15.05 19.30 4.64
CA ARG A 243 -14.77 20.69 4.28
C ARG A 243 -13.35 20.87 3.74
N ASP A 244 -12.38 20.24 4.40
CA ASP A 244 -10.95 20.39 4.08
C ASP A 244 -10.44 19.24 3.21
N TYR A 245 -11.07 18.08 3.33
CA TYR A 245 -10.76 16.85 2.61
C TYR A 245 -12.05 16.25 2.05
N PRO A 246 -12.52 16.71 0.87
CA PRO A 246 -13.69 16.14 0.23
C PRO A 246 -13.56 14.62 0.03
N ALA A 247 -14.69 13.90 0.07
CA ALA A 247 -14.70 12.49 -0.28
C ALA A 247 -14.28 12.31 -1.76
N PRO A 248 -13.52 11.27 -2.10
CA PRO A 248 -13.18 11.00 -3.49
C PRO A 248 -14.44 10.76 -4.33
N PRO A 249 -14.42 11.09 -5.63
CA PRO A 249 -15.52 10.79 -6.53
C PRO A 249 -15.86 9.30 -6.44
N ARG A 250 -17.11 8.99 -6.05
CA ARG A 250 -17.62 7.64 -6.09
C ARG A 250 -17.80 7.28 -7.56
N LYS A 251 -16.78 6.69 -8.20
CA LYS A 251 -17.08 5.72 -9.24
C LYS A 251 -17.83 4.62 -8.51
N GLU A 252 -19.08 4.40 -8.86
CA GLU A 252 -19.91 3.34 -8.32
C GLU A 252 -19.03 2.12 -8.08
N LEU A 253 -18.81 1.80 -6.80
CA LEU A 253 -18.12 0.58 -6.42
C LEU A 253 -18.91 -0.53 -7.13
N PRO A 254 -18.25 -1.42 -7.89
CA PRO A 254 -18.96 -2.49 -8.59
C PRO A 254 -19.79 -3.33 -7.62
#